data_AF-A0A961L8Y7-F1
#
_entry.id   AF-A0A961L8Y7-F1
#
_cell.length_a   1.000
_cell.length_b   1.000
_cell.length_c   1.000
_cell.angle_alpha   90.00
_cell.angle_beta   90.00
_cell.angle_gamma   90.00
#
_symmetry.space_group_name_H-M   'P 1'
#
loop_
_entity.id
_entity.type
_entity.pdbx_description
1 polymer ?
#
loop_
_entity_poly.entity_id
_entity_poly.type
_entity_poly.pdbx_seq_one_letter_code
_entity_poly.pdbx_strand_id
1 'polypeptide(L)'
;MYIPPAFRDDDLGALHAAIGRAGLATLVTATAEGLIGTPLPMLLAPEEGPLGTLYGHVAKANPQARLAVAGEAMVIFAGPDAYVSPGWYASKAAHGRVVPTWNYAAIHVYGAPEFFEAEERLRDVVT
;
A
#
# COMPACT_ATOMS: atom_id res chain seq x y z
N MET A 1 4.11 -1.66 -10.89
CA MET A 1 3.14 -0.68 -11.45
C MET A 1 3.86 0.17 -12.48
N TYR A 2 3.22 0.56 -13.60
CA TYR A 2 3.78 1.58 -14.49
C TYR A 2 3.52 2.97 -13.89
N ILE A 3 4.59 3.73 -13.64
CA ILE A 3 4.51 5.06 -13.01
C ILE A 3 5.17 6.07 -13.95
N PRO A 4 4.38 6.86 -14.71
CA PRO A 4 4.93 7.91 -15.54
C PRO A 4 5.77 8.87 -14.69
N PRO A 5 6.91 9.38 -15.19
CA PRO A 5 7.82 10.21 -14.40
C PRO A 5 7.16 11.42 -13.73
N ALA A 6 6.16 12.04 -14.39
CA ALA A 6 5.44 13.19 -13.86
C ALA A 6 4.54 12.90 -12.64
N PHE A 7 4.26 11.62 -12.36
CA PHE A 7 3.41 11.17 -11.25
C PHE A 7 4.17 10.30 -10.25
N ARG A 8 5.48 10.17 -10.40
CA ARG A 8 6.32 9.44 -9.46
C ARG A 8 6.73 10.37 -8.33
N ASP A 9 6.60 9.89 -7.11
CA ASP A 9 7.19 10.50 -5.94
C ASP A 9 8.27 9.56 -5.41
N ASP A 10 9.51 10.05 -5.37
CA ASP A 10 10.68 9.32 -4.90
C ASP A 10 11.18 9.88 -3.54
N ASP A 11 10.47 10.85 -2.93
CA ASP A 11 10.79 11.37 -1.60
C ASP A 11 10.32 10.39 -0.52
N LEU A 12 11.27 9.64 0.03
CA LEU A 12 11.01 8.65 1.07
C LEU A 12 10.31 9.25 2.30
N GLY A 13 10.65 10.48 2.70
CA GLY A 13 10.02 11.14 3.84
C GLY A 13 8.55 11.48 3.57
N ALA A 14 8.24 11.93 2.36
CA ALA A 14 6.88 12.18 1.93
C ALA A 14 6.05 10.88 1.86
N LEU A 15 6.65 9.80 1.35
CA LEU A 15 6.04 8.47 1.27
C LEU A 15 5.76 7.89 2.67
N HIS A 16 6.73 7.96 3.59
CA HIS A 16 6.56 7.55 4.98
C HIS A 16 5.46 8.34 5.70
N ALA A 17 5.44 9.66 5.52
CA ALA A 17 4.39 10.50 6.09
C ALA A 17 3.00 10.16 5.51
N ALA A 18 2.91 9.82 4.23
CA ALA A 18 1.67 9.39 3.60
C ALA A 18 1.19 8.02 4.10
N ILE A 19 2.10 7.05 4.26
CA ILE A 19 1.84 5.75 4.89
C ILE A 19 1.25 5.96 6.29
N GLY A 20 1.89 6.80 7.12
CA GLY A 20 1.44 7.10 8.48
C GLY A 20 0.04 7.74 8.54
N ARG A 21 -0.38 8.48 7.51
CA ARG A 21 -1.73 9.08 7.43
C ARG A 21 -2.80 8.11 6.93
N ALA A 22 -2.44 7.12 6.12
CA ALA A 22 -3.41 6.21 5.52
C ALA A 22 -4.03 5.27 6.56
N GLY A 23 -3.23 4.78 7.52
CA GLY A 23 -3.66 3.96 8.65
C GLY A 23 -4.10 2.53 8.29
N LEU A 24 -4.92 2.36 7.26
CA LEU A 24 -5.38 1.08 6.71
C LEU A 24 -4.69 0.80 5.37
N ALA A 25 -4.20 -0.41 5.19
CA ALA A 25 -3.59 -0.88 3.95
C ALA A 25 -4.13 -2.26 3.56
N THR A 26 -3.85 -2.70 2.34
CA THR A 26 -4.14 -4.06 1.89
C THR A 26 -2.85 -4.86 1.77
N LEU A 27 -2.66 -5.87 2.63
CA LEU A 27 -1.59 -6.85 2.51
C LEU A 27 -1.96 -7.90 1.46
N VAL A 28 -1.16 -8.00 0.41
CA VAL A 28 -1.30 -8.97 -0.67
C VAL A 28 -0.14 -9.96 -0.63
N THR A 29 -0.46 -11.25 -0.56
CA THR A 29 0.51 -12.35 -0.64
C THR A 29 0.09 -13.32 -1.73
N ALA A 30 1.05 -13.78 -2.54
CA ALA A 30 0.84 -14.93 -3.41
C ALA A 30 1.12 -16.23 -2.65
N THR A 31 0.34 -17.27 -2.91
CA THR A 31 0.53 -18.62 -2.36
C THR A 31 0.33 -19.64 -3.46
N ALA A 32 0.62 -20.92 -3.19
CA ALA A 32 0.31 -22.01 -4.13
C ALA A 32 -1.20 -22.15 -4.42
N GLU A 33 -2.05 -21.63 -3.53
CA GLU A 33 -3.51 -21.70 -3.63
C GLU A 33 -4.12 -20.45 -4.30
N GLY A 34 -3.30 -19.42 -4.57
CA GLY A 34 -3.72 -18.17 -5.20
C GLY A 34 -3.31 -16.93 -4.40
N LEU A 35 -3.79 -15.77 -4.87
CA LEU A 35 -3.57 -14.48 -4.21
C LEU A 35 -4.54 -14.31 -3.04
N ILE A 36 -4.02 -13.79 -1.93
CA ILE A 36 -4.83 -13.41 -0.77
C ILE A 36 -4.56 -11.94 -0.48
N GLY A 37 -5.64 -11.17 -0.29
CA GLY A 37 -5.60 -9.75 0.08
C GLY A 37 -6.35 -9.55 1.39
N THR A 38 -5.69 -9.01 2.42
CA THR A 38 -6.31 -8.66 3.70
C THR A 38 -6.14 -7.17 3.97
N PRO A 39 -7.25 -6.40 4.08
CA PRO A 39 -7.21 -5.04 4.59
C PRO A 39 -6.89 -5.07 6.09
N LEU A 40 -5.82 -4.40 6.51
CA LEU A 40 -5.43 -4.34 7.92
C LEU A 40 -4.63 -3.07 8.24
N PRO A 41 -4.66 -2.59 9.50
CA PRO A 41 -3.83 -1.46 9.92
C PRO A 41 -2.35 -1.82 9.92
N MET A 42 -1.52 -0.93 9.39
CA MET A 42 -0.07 -1.12 9.34
C MET A 42 0.63 0.03 10.08
N LEU A 43 1.64 -0.32 10.88
CA LEU A 43 2.57 0.60 11.52
C LEU A 43 3.86 0.62 10.71
N LEU A 44 4.44 1.80 10.54
CA LEU A 44 5.73 1.99 9.89
C LEU A 44 6.79 2.24 10.96
N ALA A 45 7.85 1.44 10.96
CA ALA A 45 9.11 1.65 11.68
C ALA A 45 10.14 2.19 10.68
N PRO A 46 10.28 3.53 10.53
CA PRO A 46 11.10 4.13 9.46
C PRO A 46 12.61 3.89 9.65
N GLU A 47 13.06 3.65 10.88
CA GLU A 47 14.44 3.36 11.26
C GLU A 47 14.90 1.91 10.98
N GLU A 48 13.97 1.01 10.67
CA GLU A 48 14.27 -0.41 10.46
C GLU A 48 14.42 -0.76 8.98
N GLY A 49 15.65 -1.03 8.55
CA GLY A 49 15.98 -1.33 7.16
C GLY A 49 16.10 -0.07 6.29
N PRO A 50 16.54 -0.21 5.01
CA PRO A 50 16.87 0.93 4.17
C PRO A 50 15.67 1.78 3.72
N LEU A 51 14.46 1.21 3.77
CA LEU A 51 13.21 1.86 3.33
C LEU A 51 12.16 1.92 4.45
N GLY A 52 12.53 1.53 5.69
CA GLY A 52 11.60 1.25 6.77
C GLY A 52 10.98 -0.15 6.72
N THR A 53 10.37 -0.56 7.83
CA THR A 53 9.70 -1.85 8.00
C THR A 53 8.23 -1.64 8.36
N LEU A 54 7.35 -2.47 7.80
CA LEU A 54 5.91 -2.42 8.10
C LEU A 54 5.54 -3.56 9.05
N TYR A 55 4.85 -3.19 10.13
CA TYR A 55 4.27 -4.12 11.10
C TYR A 55 2.76 -4.11 10.99
N GLY A 56 2.14 -5.28 11.03
CA GLY A 56 0.70 -5.44 11.05
C GLY A 56 0.33 -6.71 11.81
N HIS A 57 -0.97 -6.93 12.01
CA HIS A 57 -1.45 -8.16 12.61
C HIS A 57 -2.60 -8.75 11.81
N VAL A 58 -2.64 -10.07 11.76
CA VAL A 58 -3.77 -10.84 11.23
C VAL A 58 -4.25 -11.79 12.32
N ALA A 59 -5.54 -12.14 12.29
CA ALA A 59 -6.04 -13.21 13.15
C ALA A 59 -5.33 -14.53 12.79
N LYS A 60 -5.01 -15.36 13.79
CA LYS A 60 -4.41 -16.70 13.57
C LYS A 60 -5.24 -17.58 12.62
N ALA A 61 -6.56 -17.36 12.59
CA ALA A 61 -7.46 -18.06 11.68
C ALA A 61 -7.27 -17.65 10.21
N ASN A 62 -6.71 -16.48 9.91
CA ASN A 62 -6.46 -16.01 8.55
C ASN A 62 -5.44 -16.93 7.84
N PRO A 63 -5.78 -17.49 6.66
CA PRO A 63 -4.87 -18.35 5.91
C PRO A 63 -3.50 -17.71 5.61
N GLN A 64 -3.41 -16.39 5.46
CA GLN A 64 -2.12 -15.71 5.24
C GLN A 64 -1.11 -15.96 6.35
N ALA A 65 -1.55 -16.22 7.60
CA ALA A 65 -0.66 -16.51 8.71
C ALA A 65 -0.03 -17.91 8.66
N ARG A 66 -0.51 -18.80 7.77
CA ARG A 66 -0.16 -20.23 7.76
C ARG A 66 0.31 -20.73 6.39
N LEU A 67 -0.16 -20.11 5.32
CA LEU A 67 0.22 -20.49 3.97
C LEU A 67 1.60 -19.94 3.61
N ALA A 68 2.40 -20.76 2.94
CA ALA A 68 3.69 -20.34 2.44
C ALA A 68 3.51 -19.25 1.38
N VAL A 69 4.19 -18.11 1.58
CA VAL A 69 4.21 -17.02 0.62
C VAL A 69 5.15 -17.37 -0.54
N ALA A 70 4.66 -17.22 -1.75
CA ALA A 70 5.44 -17.37 -2.98
C ALA A 70 6.04 -16.01 -3.38
N GLY A 71 7.31 -15.80 -3.04
CA GLY A 71 8.04 -14.57 -3.37
C GLY A 71 7.76 -13.43 -2.38
N GLU A 72 7.77 -12.19 -2.89
CA GLU A 72 7.53 -11.00 -2.09
C GLU A 72 6.04 -10.78 -1.82
N ALA A 73 5.74 -10.16 -0.68
CA ALA A 73 4.44 -9.56 -0.41
C ALA A 73 4.38 -8.15 -1.00
N MET A 74 3.16 -7.67 -1.23
CA MET A 74 2.88 -6.28 -1.59
C MET A 74 1.89 -5.69 -0.59
N VAL A 75 2.16 -4.49 -0.10
CA VAL A 75 1.22 -3.72 0.73
C VAL A 75 0.76 -2.50 -0.07
N ILE A 76 -0.55 -2.31 -0.19
CA ILE A 76 -1.15 -1.20 -0.92
C ILE A 76 -1.76 -0.21 0.08
N PHE A 77 -1.26 1.02 0.08
CA PHE A 77 -1.91 2.16 0.73
C PHE A 77 -2.64 2.97 -0.34
N ALA A 78 -3.97 3.01 -0.24
CA ALA A 78 -4.78 3.87 -1.08
C ALA A 78 -4.80 5.29 -0.47
N GLY A 79 -4.36 6.27 -1.24
CA GLY A 79 -4.47 7.68 -0.89
C GLY A 79 -5.77 8.29 -1.38
N PRO A 80 -5.89 9.63 -1.34
CA PRO A 80 -7.04 10.34 -1.88
C PRO A 80 -7.22 10.06 -3.36
N ASP A 81 -8.47 9.94 -3.78
CA ASP A 81 -8.84 9.80 -5.19
C ASP A 81 -10.10 10.61 -5.52
N ALA A 82 -10.26 10.94 -6.80
CA ALA A 82 -11.45 11.58 -7.31
C ALA A 82 -11.59 11.39 -8.83
N TYR A 83 -12.84 11.24 -9.28
CA TYR A 83 -13.17 11.39 -10.68
C TYR A 83 -12.93 12.82 -11.15
N VAL A 84 -12.29 12.97 -12.31
CA VAL A 84 -12.06 14.26 -12.96
C VAL A 84 -12.95 14.37 -14.19
N SER A 85 -13.98 15.21 -14.08
CA SER A 85 -14.93 15.39 -15.16
C SER A 85 -14.33 16.21 -16.30
N PRO A 86 -14.44 15.75 -17.57
CA PRO A 86 -13.99 16.53 -18.71
C PRO A 86 -14.78 17.84 -18.86
N GLY A 87 -15.97 17.94 -18.28
CA GLY A 87 -16.80 19.15 -18.30
C GLY A 87 -16.23 20.31 -17.47
N TRP A 88 -15.26 20.06 -16.59
CA TRP A 88 -14.62 21.13 -15.81
C TRP A 88 -13.64 21.98 -16.63
N TYR A 89 -13.20 21.48 -17.79
CA TYR A 89 -12.27 22.19 -18.65
C TYR A 89 -13.01 23.04 -19.69
N ALA A 90 -12.70 24.33 -19.76
CA ALA A 90 -13.23 25.21 -20.80
C ALA A 90 -12.93 24.70 -22.23
N SER A 91 -11.79 24.02 -22.40
CA SER A 91 -11.38 23.37 -23.65
C SER A 91 -12.34 22.27 -24.13
N LYS A 92 -13.16 21.70 -23.24
CA LYS A 92 -14.20 20.74 -23.62
C LYS A 92 -15.20 21.35 -24.59
N ALA A 93 -15.65 22.58 -24.30
CA ALA A 93 -16.53 23.34 -25.18
C ALA A 93 -15.80 23.82 -26.44
N ALA A 94 -14.51 24.16 -26.33
CA ALA A 94 -13.73 24.71 -27.44
C ALA A 94 -13.44 23.67 -28.55
N HIS A 95 -13.04 22.45 -28.19
CA HIS A 95 -12.64 21.44 -29.19
C HIS A 95 -12.97 20.00 -28.83
N GLY A 96 -13.59 19.72 -27.67
CA GLY A 96 -14.02 18.37 -27.28
C GLY A 96 -12.91 17.38 -26.90
N ARG A 97 -11.64 17.69 -27.22
CA ARG A 97 -10.44 16.87 -26.98
C ARG A 97 -9.95 16.86 -25.52
N VAL A 98 -10.87 16.65 -24.58
CA VAL A 98 -10.54 16.29 -23.20
C VAL A 98 -11.42 15.11 -22.79
N VAL A 99 -10.79 14.12 -22.15
CA VAL A 99 -11.38 12.83 -21.77
C VAL A 99 -11.53 12.75 -20.25
N PRO A 100 -12.48 11.96 -19.74
CA PRO A 100 -12.56 11.70 -18.31
C PRO A 100 -11.33 10.97 -17.80
N THR A 101 -10.98 11.20 -16.53
CA THR A 101 -9.91 10.45 -15.85
C THR A 101 -10.23 10.32 -14.35
N TRP A 102 -9.40 9.57 -13.64
CA TRP A 102 -9.41 9.45 -12.19
C TRP A 102 -8.06 9.91 -11.66
N ASN A 103 -8.05 10.91 -10.77
CA ASN A 103 -6.86 11.26 -10.02
C ASN A 103 -6.82 10.39 -8.77
N TYR A 104 -5.65 9.87 -8.43
CA TYR A 104 -5.44 9.10 -7.22
C TYR A 104 -3.99 9.21 -6.75
N ALA A 105 -3.79 8.96 -5.46
CA ALA A 105 -2.48 8.62 -4.91
C ALA A 105 -2.51 7.16 -4.43
N ALA A 106 -1.42 6.43 -4.66
CA ALA A 106 -1.26 5.08 -4.15
C ALA A 106 0.21 4.80 -3.85
N ILE A 107 0.47 4.07 -2.77
CA ILE A 107 1.81 3.60 -2.41
C ILE A 107 1.79 2.09 -2.39
N HIS A 108 2.67 1.47 -3.18
CA HIS A 108 2.89 0.03 -3.16
C HIS A 108 4.25 -0.24 -2.51
N VAL A 109 4.24 -0.96 -1.40
CA VAL A 109 5.45 -1.42 -0.71
C VAL A 109 5.64 -2.89 -1.02
N TYR A 110 6.88 -3.28 -1.33
CA TYR A 110 7.26 -4.66 -1.64
C TYR A 110 8.31 -5.13 -0.65
N GLY A 111 8.24 -6.38 -0.22
CA GLY A 111 9.23 -6.96 0.68
C GLY A 111 8.93 -8.40 1.05
N ALA A 112 9.88 -9.06 1.72
CA ALA A 112 9.70 -10.39 2.26
C ALA A 112 8.83 -10.33 3.54
N PRO A 113 7.65 -10.99 3.57
CA PRO A 113 6.84 -11.03 4.78
C PRO A 113 7.42 -12.01 5.79
N GLU A 114 7.35 -11.65 7.06
CA GLU A 114 7.65 -12.56 8.18
C GLU A 114 6.46 -12.62 9.12
N PHE A 115 5.98 -13.83 9.40
CA PHE A 115 4.93 -14.07 10.39
C PHE A 115 5.56 -14.62 11.68
N PHE A 116 5.22 -14.02 12.82
CA PHE A 116 5.73 -14.42 14.13
C PHE A 116 4.63 -14.38 15.19
N GLU A 117 4.75 -15.25 16.20
CA GLU A 117 3.78 -15.37 17.30
C GLU A 117 4.43 -15.25 18.70
N ALA A 118 5.75 -15.03 18.77
CA ALA A 118 6.46 -14.94 20.04
C ALA A 118 6.00 -13.71 20.84
N GLU A 119 5.52 -13.93 22.07
CA GLU A 119 4.89 -12.90 22.90
C GLU A 119 5.79 -11.67 23.13
N GLU A 120 7.06 -11.90 23.44
CA GLU A 120 8.05 -10.83 23.64
C GLU A 120 8.18 -9.94 22.40
N ARG A 121 8.36 -10.56 21.22
CA ARG A 121 8.48 -9.82 19.96
C ARG A 121 7.20 -9.10 19.57
N LEU A 122 6.02 -9.68 19.87
CA LEU A 122 4.74 -9.01 19.63
C LEU A 122 4.58 -7.78 20.52
N ARG A 123 5.07 -7.84 21.76
CA ARG A 123 5.04 -6.72 22.70
C ARG A 123 5.94 -5.58 22.22
N ASP A 124 7.16 -5.89 21.77
CA ASP A 124 8.13 -4.89 21.30
C ASP A 124 7.61 -4.04 20.13
N VAL A 125 6.74 -4.60 19.29
CA VAL A 125 6.13 -3.87 18.15
C VAL A 125 5.20 -2.74 18.59
N VAL A 126 4.62 -2.82 19.79
CA VAL A 126 3.58 -1.89 20.26
C VAL A 126 4.00 -1.05 21.47
N THR A 127 5.27 -1.12 21.88
CA THR A 127 5.83 -0.40 23.04
C THR A 127 6.98 0.49 22.63
#